data_AF-A0A7S0FBB1-F1
#
_entry.id   AF-A0A7S0FBB1-F1
#
_cell.length_a   1.000
_cell.length_b   1.000
_cell.length_c   1.000
_cell.angle_alpha   90.00
_cell.angle_beta   90.00
_cell.angle_gamma   90.00
#
_symmetry.space_group_name_H-M   'P 1'
#
loop_
_entity.id
_entity.type
_entity.pdbx_description
1 polymer ?
#
loop_
_entity_poly.entity_id
_entity_poly.type
_entity_poly.pdbx_seq_one_letter_code
_entity_poly.pdbx_strand_id
1 'polypeptide(L)'
;RAEAERREAERRQAQREAERVARTARDAAEARAKEQEEASRQWRRRQQEGFREFEQQRSRWKRQDDEQRQRHTEPHRWESSGGQRAGPQPRPSQEAPAKPAPVPATLAKPARQELHFASWDEYNKAWDGFEEKLAKGGKVGYDDIPWPNAPGGSVSGIGAGTSGTEAKKRLFGALRRWHPDKWQSVLERVPAEDLEAVRRRVKEVTEQILEEKRRQGL
;
A
#
# COMPACT_ATOMS: atom_id res chain seq x y z
N ARG A 1 -20.27 60.35 -45.96
CA ARG A 1 -19.25 59.45 -46.58
C ARG A 1 -18.10 59.18 -45.61
N ALA A 2 -17.41 60.21 -45.09
CA ALA A 2 -16.31 60.05 -44.13
C ALA A 2 -16.65 59.24 -42.85
N GLU A 3 -17.84 59.42 -42.26
CA GLU A 3 -18.22 58.63 -41.06
C GLU A 3 -18.44 57.14 -41.36
N ALA A 4 -18.95 56.81 -42.56
CA ALA A 4 -19.15 55.43 -42.96
C ALA A 4 -17.80 54.71 -43.15
N GLU A 5 -16.82 55.40 -43.75
CA GLU A 5 -15.46 54.89 -43.90
C GLU A 5 -14.76 54.68 -42.56
N ARG A 6 -14.96 55.60 -41.59
CA ARG A 6 -14.43 55.44 -40.22
C ARG A 6 -15.03 54.22 -39.51
N ARG A 7 -16.35 54.06 -39.54
CA ARG A 7 -17.02 52.89 -38.94
C ARG A 7 -16.58 51.57 -39.58
N GLU A 8 -16.36 51.56 -40.89
CA GLU A 8 -15.86 50.37 -41.58
C GLU A 8 -14.41 50.05 -41.18
N ALA A 9 -13.55 51.07 -41.07
CA ALA A 9 -12.17 50.91 -40.61
C ALA A 9 -12.11 50.36 -39.17
N GLU A 10 -12.93 50.88 -38.26
CA GLU A 10 -13.04 50.39 -36.88
C GLU A 10 -13.50 48.94 -36.83
N ARG A 11 -14.51 48.56 -37.64
CA ARG A 11 -14.97 47.15 -37.71
C ARG A 11 -13.86 46.22 -38.22
N ARG A 12 -13.10 46.63 -39.24
CA ARG A 12 -11.97 45.84 -39.74
C ARG A 12 -10.86 45.71 -38.70
N GLN A 13 -10.56 46.77 -37.95
CA GLN A 13 -9.58 46.73 -36.87
C GLN A 13 -10.04 45.80 -35.73
N ALA A 14 -11.30 45.93 -35.29
CA ALA A 14 -11.88 45.07 -34.27
C ALA A 14 -11.89 43.59 -34.70
N GLN A 15 -12.20 43.30 -35.97
CA GLN A 15 -12.16 41.94 -36.50
C GLN A 15 -10.73 41.36 -36.48
N ARG A 16 -9.73 42.13 -36.91
CA ARG A 16 -8.32 41.70 -36.86
C ARG A 16 -7.83 41.46 -35.43
N GLU A 17 -8.24 42.29 -34.49
CA GLU A 17 -7.91 42.10 -33.09
C GLU A 17 -8.58 40.86 -32.50
N ALA A 18 -9.87 40.64 -32.81
CA ALA A 18 -10.59 39.43 -32.40
C ALA A 18 -9.95 38.16 -32.98
N GLU A 19 -9.53 38.18 -34.25
CA GLU A 19 -8.81 37.08 -34.88
C GLU A 19 -7.45 36.82 -34.21
N ARG A 20 -6.71 37.89 -33.87
CA ARG A 20 -5.44 37.78 -33.13
C ARG A 20 -5.64 37.14 -31.76
N VAL A 21 -6.62 37.61 -31.00
CA VAL A 21 -6.95 37.06 -29.67
C VAL A 21 -7.40 35.61 -29.78
N ALA A 22 -8.29 35.29 -30.72
CA ALA A 22 -8.75 33.92 -30.95
C ALA A 22 -7.60 32.96 -31.31
N ARG A 23 -6.65 33.41 -32.14
CA ARG A 23 -5.44 32.64 -32.47
C ARG A 23 -4.58 32.39 -31.22
N THR A 24 -4.29 33.43 -30.44
CA THR A 24 -3.50 33.27 -29.20
C THR A 24 -4.17 32.34 -28.18
N ALA A 25 -5.50 32.39 -28.09
CA ALA A 25 -6.25 31.50 -27.20
C ALA A 25 -6.20 30.03 -27.66
N ARG A 26 -6.26 29.78 -28.97
CA ARG A 26 -6.11 28.43 -29.54
C ARG A 26 -4.70 27.88 -29.30
N ASP A 27 -3.68 28.68 -29.56
CA ASP A 27 -2.28 28.29 -29.35
C ASP A 27 -2.02 27.97 -27.87
N ALA A 28 -2.55 28.77 -26.95
CA ALA A 28 -2.44 28.53 -25.51
C ALA A 28 -3.19 27.26 -25.06
N ALA A 29 -4.37 26.99 -25.62
CA ALA A 29 -5.13 25.78 -25.33
C ALA A 29 -4.39 24.52 -25.83
N GLU A 30 -3.80 24.58 -27.03
CA GLU A 30 -2.99 23.50 -27.59
C GLU A 30 -1.75 23.23 -26.75
N ALA A 31 -1.07 24.28 -26.28
CA ALA A 31 0.09 24.15 -25.39
C ALA A 31 -0.27 23.43 -24.08
N ARG A 32 -1.39 23.82 -23.44
CA ARG A 32 -1.87 23.15 -22.21
C ARG A 32 -2.25 21.69 -22.45
N ALA A 33 -2.87 21.39 -23.60
CA ALA A 33 -3.22 20.01 -23.96
C ALA A 33 -1.96 19.14 -24.12
N LYS A 34 -0.92 19.66 -24.80
CA LYS A 34 0.38 19.00 -24.94
C LYS A 34 1.04 18.76 -23.59
N GLU A 35 1.07 19.77 -22.71
CA GLU A 35 1.64 19.64 -21.37
C GLU A 35 0.92 18.57 -20.53
N GLN A 36 -0.42 18.54 -20.58
CA GLN A 36 -1.21 17.50 -19.90
C GLN A 36 -0.94 16.09 -20.47
N GLU A 37 -0.77 15.98 -21.78
CA GLU A 37 -0.44 14.69 -22.41
C GLU A 37 0.96 14.22 -21.99
N GLU A 38 1.95 15.11 -22.00
CA GLU A 38 3.31 14.81 -21.56
C GLU A 38 3.36 14.43 -20.09
N ALA A 39 2.68 15.17 -19.21
CA ALA A 39 2.55 14.83 -17.80
C ALA A 39 1.92 13.44 -17.62
N SER A 40 0.87 13.13 -18.39
CA SER A 40 0.23 11.80 -18.38
C SER A 40 1.16 10.69 -18.88
N ARG A 41 1.97 10.97 -19.91
CA ARG A 41 2.99 10.04 -20.44
C ARG A 41 4.10 9.79 -19.42
N GLN A 42 4.61 10.85 -18.79
CA GLN A 42 5.63 10.73 -17.73
C GLN A 42 5.11 9.94 -16.54
N TRP A 43 3.88 10.23 -16.10
CA TRP A 43 3.25 9.47 -15.01
C TRP A 43 3.13 7.99 -15.36
N ARG A 44 2.68 7.64 -16.57
CA ARG A 44 2.63 6.25 -17.04
C ARG A 44 4.01 5.58 -17.08
N ARG A 45 5.06 6.30 -17.51
CA ARG A 45 6.44 5.77 -17.49
C ARG A 45 6.89 5.46 -16.07
N ARG A 46 6.74 6.40 -15.14
CA ARG A 46 7.11 6.19 -13.72
C ARG A 46 6.34 5.01 -13.10
N GLN A 47 5.09 4.81 -13.47
CA GLN A 47 4.30 3.65 -13.02
C GLN A 47 4.84 2.33 -13.60
N GLN A 48 5.18 2.29 -14.89
CA GLN A 48 5.76 1.10 -15.51
C GLN A 48 7.17 0.78 -14.98
N GLU A 49 8.00 1.80 -14.78
CA GLU A 49 9.33 1.64 -14.18
C GLU A 49 9.24 1.10 -12.76
N GLY A 50 8.38 1.70 -11.92
CA GLY A 50 8.12 1.18 -10.57
C GLY A 50 7.58 -0.25 -10.57
N PHE A 51 6.75 -0.63 -11.56
CA PHE A 51 6.28 -2.01 -11.71
C PHE A 51 7.41 -2.97 -12.12
N ARG A 52 8.30 -2.56 -13.04
CA ARG A 52 9.46 -3.36 -13.45
C ARG A 52 10.46 -3.55 -12.32
N GLU A 53 10.75 -2.49 -11.56
CA GLU A 53 11.60 -2.58 -10.37
C GLU A 53 10.99 -3.52 -9.33
N PHE A 54 9.67 -3.43 -9.13
CA PHE A 54 8.92 -4.33 -8.25
C PHE A 54 9.02 -5.80 -8.69
N GLU A 55 8.82 -6.11 -9.98
CA GLU A 55 8.96 -7.48 -10.48
C GLU A 55 10.39 -8.02 -10.33
N GLN A 56 11.41 -7.17 -10.54
CA GLN A 56 12.80 -7.53 -10.32
C GLN A 56 13.10 -7.84 -8.86
N GLN A 57 12.63 -7.00 -7.92
CA GLN A 57 12.79 -7.24 -6.50
C GLN A 57 12.06 -8.51 -6.05
N ARG A 58 10.81 -8.71 -6.48
CA ARG A 58 10.03 -9.93 -6.19
C ARG A 58 10.76 -11.18 -6.67
N SER A 59 11.39 -11.11 -7.85
CA SER A 59 12.21 -12.20 -8.39
C SER A 59 13.46 -12.48 -7.56
N ARG A 60 14.08 -11.45 -6.95
CA ARG A 60 15.22 -11.62 -6.04
C ARG A 60 14.80 -12.30 -4.73
N TRP A 61 13.68 -11.89 -4.14
CA TRP A 61 13.18 -12.54 -2.92
C TRP A 61 12.79 -13.97 -3.14
N LYS A 62 12.14 -14.29 -4.26
CA LYS A 62 11.80 -15.68 -4.57
C LYS A 62 13.06 -16.56 -4.61
N ARG A 63 14.16 -16.07 -5.20
CA ARG A 63 15.45 -16.77 -5.18
C ARG A 63 16.03 -16.93 -3.77
N GLN A 64 15.97 -15.88 -2.94
CA GLN A 64 16.45 -15.96 -1.56
C GLN A 64 15.64 -16.95 -0.71
N ASP A 65 14.31 -16.98 -0.87
CA ASP A 65 13.43 -17.91 -0.16
C ASP A 65 13.68 -19.36 -0.62
N ASP A 66 13.81 -19.58 -1.94
CA ASP A 66 14.18 -20.88 -2.50
C ASP A 66 15.57 -21.34 -1.99
N GLU A 67 16.54 -20.43 -1.89
CA GLU A 67 17.88 -20.75 -1.37
C GLU A 67 17.85 -21.08 0.13
N GLN A 68 17.09 -20.33 0.95
CA GLN A 68 16.91 -20.67 2.37
C GLN A 68 16.18 -22.00 2.54
N ARG A 69 15.15 -22.28 1.73
CA ARG A 69 14.47 -23.58 1.73
C ARG A 69 15.43 -24.71 1.37
N GLN A 70 16.28 -24.53 0.37
CA GLN A 70 17.28 -25.54 0.01
C GLN A 70 18.29 -25.79 1.14
N ARG A 71 18.76 -24.73 1.82
CA ARG A 71 19.64 -24.87 3.00
C ARG A 71 18.98 -25.59 4.17
N HIS A 72 17.69 -25.35 4.41
CA HIS A 72 16.94 -26.01 5.47
C HIS A 72 16.43 -27.41 5.10
N THR A 73 16.41 -27.76 3.81
CA THR A 73 16.05 -29.11 3.33
C THR A 73 17.30 -29.97 3.12
N GLU A 74 18.39 -29.69 3.85
CA GLU A 74 19.48 -30.66 3.96
C GLU A 74 18.90 -31.89 4.70
N PRO A 75 18.83 -33.06 4.07
CA PRO A 75 18.25 -34.22 4.70
C PRO A 75 19.18 -34.61 5.85
N HIS A 76 18.71 -34.40 7.08
CA HIS A 76 19.28 -35.05 8.25
C HIS A 76 19.08 -36.55 8.01
N ARG A 77 20.11 -37.14 7.40
CA ARG A 77 20.30 -38.56 7.12
C ARG A 77 20.50 -39.23 8.48
N TRP A 78 19.42 -39.36 9.25
CA TRP A 78 19.42 -40.24 10.39
C TRP A 78 19.62 -41.64 9.84
N GLU A 79 20.78 -42.21 10.16
CA GLU A 79 21.15 -43.56 9.85
C GLU A 79 20.12 -44.49 10.49
N SER A 80 19.34 -45.18 9.65
CA SER A 80 18.62 -46.39 10.02
C SER A 80 19.63 -47.50 10.29
N SER A 81 20.27 -47.44 11.46
CA SER A 81 20.96 -48.58 12.07
C SER A 81 19.94 -49.42 12.82
N GLY A 82 19.91 -50.71 12.49
CA GLY A 82 18.87 -51.65 12.87
C GLY A 82 18.77 -51.97 14.36
N GLY A 83 17.67 -52.64 14.72
CA GLY A 83 17.45 -53.15 16.06
C GLY A 83 16.11 -53.89 16.19
N GLN A 84 16.17 -55.22 16.10
CA GLN A 84 15.08 -56.14 16.43
C GLN A 84 14.68 -56.02 17.92
N ARG A 85 13.38 -56.13 18.25
CA ARG A 85 12.78 -57.24 19.04
C ARG A 85 11.42 -56.87 19.67
N ALA A 86 10.47 -57.79 19.46
CA ALA A 86 9.51 -58.41 20.38
C ALA A 86 8.72 -57.56 21.41
N GLY A 87 7.38 -57.71 21.34
CA GLY A 87 6.53 -57.89 22.53
C GLY A 87 5.39 -56.88 22.72
N PRO A 88 4.11 -57.31 22.73
CA PRO A 88 3.01 -56.50 23.23
C PRO A 88 2.89 -56.67 24.75
N GLN A 89 2.99 -55.59 25.52
CA GLN A 89 2.59 -55.56 26.93
C GLN A 89 1.38 -54.64 27.17
N PRO A 90 0.48 -55.01 28.09
CA PRO A 90 -0.75 -54.29 28.37
C PRO A 90 -0.55 -53.07 29.27
N ARG A 91 -1.42 -52.07 29.09
CA ARG A 91 -1.54 -50.83 29.86
C ARG A 91 -1.81 -51.09 31.35
N PRO A 92 -1.15 -50.37 32.27
CA PRO A 92 -1.75 -49.94 33.52
C PRO A 92 -2.23 -48.49 33.39
N SER A 93 -3.48 -48.27 33.79
CA SER A 93 -4.05 -46.95 34.05
C SER A 93 -3.25 -46.24 35.14
N GLN A 94 -2.75 -45.03 34.85
CA GLN A 94 -2.33 -44.07 35.88
C GLN A 94 -2.92 -42.69 35.57
N GLU A 95 -3.63 -42.23 36.59
CA GLU A 95 -4.16 -40.92 36.97
C GLU A 95 -3.98 -39.71 36.05
N ALA A 96 -5.09 -38.97 35.93
CA ALA A 96 -5.22 -37.68 35.29
C ALA A 96 -4.30 -36.62 35.93
N PRO A 97 -3.62 -35.78 35.13
CA PRO A 97 -2.93 -34.61 35.67
C PRO A 97 -3.96 -33.59 36.17
N ALA A 98 -3.76 -33.17 37.42
CA ALA A 98 -4.49 -32.07 38.04
C ALA A 98 -4.50 -30.83 37.12
N LYS A 99 -5.67 -30.18 37.05
CA LYS A 99 -5.90 -28.90 36.37
C LYS A 99 -4.80 -27.91 36.78
N PRO A 100 -4.06 -27.29 35.85
CA PRO A 100 -3.21 -26.16 36.20
C PRO A 100 -4.09 -25.02 36.74
N ALA A 101 -3.69 -24.47 37.87
CA ALA A 101 -4.29 -23.31 38.48
C ALA A 101 -4.35 -22.13 37.48
N PRO A 102 -5.40 -21.27 37.55
CA PRO A 102 -5.47 -20.08 36.71
C PRO A 102 -4.29 -19.17 37.05
N VAL A 103 -3.36 -19.03 36.09
CA VAL A 103 -2.33 -18.00 36.11
C VAL A 103 -3.00 -16.62 36.21
N PRO A 104 -2.52 -15.70 37.07
CA PRO A 104 -3.07 -14.36 37.14
C PRO A 104 -2.91 -13.69 35.78
N ALA A 105 -4.02 -13.19 35.25
CA ALA A 105 -4.08 -12.42 34.01
C ALA A 105 -3.03 -11.31 34.06
N THR A 106 -1.96 -11.49 33.29
CA THR A 106 -0.98 -10.46 33.01
C THR A 106 -1.73 -9.29 32.39
N LEU A 107 -1.71 -8.17 33.10
CA LEU A 107 -2.04 -6.80 32.70
C LEU A 107 -2.18 -6.67 31.17
N ALA A 108 -3.41 -6.77 30.67
CA ALA A 108 -3.72 -6.46 29.29
C ALA A 108 -3.35 -4.99 29.06
N LYS A 109 -2.32 -4.75 28.24
CA LYS A 109 -2.00 -3.40 27.74
C LYS A 109 -3.31 -2.77 27.22
N PRO A 110 -3.58 -1.48 27.52
CA PRO A 110 -4.77 -0.82 27.01
C PRO A 110 -4.81 -1.00 25.48
N ALA A 111 -6.00 -1.33 24.95
CA ALA A 111 -6.20 -1.48 23.52
C ALA A 111 -5.75 -0.18 22.84
N ARG A 112 -4.69 -0.26 22.02
CA ARG A 112 -4.16 0.89 21.29
C ARG A 112 -5.27 1.44 20.40
N GLN A 113 -5.50 2.75 20.45
CA GLN A 113 -6.62 3.37 19.76
C GLN A 113 -6.23 3.60 18.30
N GLU A 114 -6.78 2.79 17.40
CA GLU A 114 -6.65 3.03 15.97
C GLU A 114 -7.46 4.28 15.59
N LEU A 115 -6.88 5.14 14.76
CA LEU A 115 -7.59 6.26 14.17
C LEU A 115 -8.69 5.73 13.25
N HIS A 116 -9.93 6.07 13.57
CA HIS A 116 -11.07 5.81 12.70
C HIS A 116 -11.27 7.01 11.77
N PHE A 117 -11.34 6.74 10.47
CA PHE A 117 -11.55 7.76 9.44
C PHE A 117 -12.98 7.71 8.95
N ALA A 118 -13.64 8.87 8.85
CA ALA A 118 -15.01 8.95 8.33
C ALA A 118 -15.04 8.79 6.79
N SER A 119 -13.93 9.08 6.12
CA SER A 119 -13.82 9.02 4.66
C SER A 119 -12.41 8.64 4.18
N TRP A 120 -12.32 8.24 2.91
CA TRP A 120 -11.03 7.91 2.29
C TRP A 120 -10.16 9.13 2.01
N ASP A 121 -10.76 10.29 1.77
CA ASP A 121 -10.06 11.57 1.67
C ASP A 121 -9.41 11.96 3.00
N GLU A 122 -10.10 11.76 4.12
CA GLU A 122 -9.55 12.00 5.45
C GLU A 122 -8.37 11.07 5.76
N TYR A 123 -8.51 9.79 5.43
CA TYR A 123 -7.41 8.82 5.51
C TYR A 123 -6.20 9.26 4.68
N ASN A 124 -6.39 9.71 3.43
CA ASN A 124 -5.30 10.16 2.58
C ASN A 124 -4.63 11.43 3.14
N LYS A 125 -5.39 12.38 3.70
CA LYS A 125 -4.81 13.56 4.35
C LYS A 125 -3.96 13.18 5.57
N ALA A 126 -4.45 12.25 6.40
CA ALA A 126 -3.68 11.75 7.53
C ALA A 126 -2.40 11.02 7.07
N TRP A 127 -2.49 10.28 5.97
CA TRP A 127 -1.33 9.65 5.33
C TRP A 127 -0.30 10.68 4.85
N ASP A 128 -0.74 11.75 4.17
CA ASP A 128 0.16 12.78 3.67
C ASP A 128 0.88 13.51 4.82
N GLY A 129 0.16 13.80 5.91
CA GLY A 129 0.75 14.38 7.13
C GLY A 129 1.76 13.44 7.80
N PHE A 130 1.49 12.13 7.78
CA PHE A 130 2.42 11.11 8.25
C PHE A 130 3.70 11.06 7.41
N GLU A 131 3.58 11.09 6.08
CA GLU A 131 4.75 11.13 5.17
C GLU A 131 5.57 12.42 5.36
N GLU A 132 4.92 13.56 5.61
CA GLU A 132 5.63 14.81 5.93
C GLU A 132 6.38 14.72 7.26
N LYS A 133 5.78 14.13 8.29
CA LYS A 133 6.43 13.88 9.59
C LYS A 133 7.64 12.96 9.44
N LEU A 134 7.53 11.93 8.60
CA LEU A 134 8.66 11.07 8.23
C LEU A 134 9.74 11.86 7.47
N ALA A 135 9.40 12.69 6.51
CA ALA A 135 10.39 13.50 5.79
C ALA A 135 11.20 14.42 6.72
N LYS A 136 10.55 14.94 7.77
CA LYS A 136 11.19 15.77 8.81
C LYS A 136 12.05 14.99 9.82
N GLY A 137 12.08 13.66 9.74
CA GLY A 137 12.88 12.82 10.63
C GLY A 137 12.31 12.64 12.04
N GLY A 138 11.00 12.84 12.23
CA GLY A 138 10.35 12.65 13.52
C GLY A 138 10.33 11.18 13.96
N LYS A 139 10.31 10.95 15.28
CA LYS A 139 9.96 9.64 15.85
C LYS A 139 8.48 9.33 15.55
N VAL A 140 8.19 8.06 15.31
CA VAL A 140 6.86 7.58 14.95
C VAL A 140 6.41 6.53 15.95
N GLY A 141 5.33 6.81 16.69
CA GLY A 141 4.67 5.82 17.53
C GLY A 141 3.68 4.96 16.73
N TYR A 142 3.15 3.91 17.36
CA TYR A 142 2.08 3.10 16.77
C TYR A 142 0.82 3.93 16.44
N ASP A 143 0.45 4.87 17.30
CA ASP A 143 -0.77 5.68 17.16
C ASP A 143 -0.62 6.82 16.13
N ASP A 144 0.62 7.15 15.75
CA ASP A 144 0.91 8.13 14.69
C ASP A 144 0.68 7.56 13.29
N ILE A 145 0.64 6.23 13.17
CA ILE A 145 0.48 5.56 11.89
C ILE A 145 -1.01 5.59 11.52
N PRO A 146 -1.37 6.15 10.35
CA PRO A 146 -2.75 6.13 9.88
C PRO A 146 -3.09 4.73 9.37
N TRP A 147 -3.46 3.84 10.30
CA TRP A 147 -3.89 2.49 10.00
C TRP A 147 -5.17 2.50 9.16
N PRO A 148 -5.31 1.61 8.16
CA PRO A 148 -6.47 1.62 7.28
C PRO A 148 -7.66 0.97 8.00
N ASN A 149 -8.47 1.81 8.66
CA ASN A 149 -9.68 1.40 9.36
C ASN A 149 -10.92 2.12 8.77
N ALA A 150 -11.06 2.03 7.45
CA ALA A 150 -12.15 2.69 6.73
C ALA A 150 -13.52 2.02 6.99
N PRO A 151 -14.61 2.80 6.89
CA PRO A 151 -15.97 2.27 7.00
C PRO A 151 -16.20 1.21 5.93
N GLY A 152 -16.70 0.04 6.35
CA GLY A 152 -16.89 -1.14 5.50
C GLY A 152 -15.76 -2.17 5.55
N GLY A 153 -14.72 -1.95 6.37
CA GLY A 153 -13.65 -2.92 6.59
C GLY A 153 -12.74 -3.13 5.36
N SER A 154 -12.77 -2.20 4.40
CA SER A 154 -11.88 -2.27 3.25
C SER A 154 -10.58 -1.52 3.51
N VAL A 155 -9.47 -2.21 3.27
CA VAL A 155 -8.12 -1.68 3.48
C VAL A 155 -7.64 -0.83 2.30
N SER A 156 -8.09 -1.17 1.09
CA SER A 156 -7.79 -0.41 -0.12
C SER A 156 -8.87 0.64 -0.46
N GLY A 157 -9.93 0.74 0.34
CA GLY A 157 -11.04 1.66 0.12
C GLY A 157 -11.86 1.33 -1.12
N ILE A 158 -12.01 0.04 -1.42
CA ILE A 158 -12.89 -0.44 -2.48
C ILE A 158 -14.30 -0.58 -1.89
N GLY A 159 -15.21 0.30 -2.34
CA GLY A 159 -16.63 0.24 -1.99
C GLY A 159 -17.49 -0.41 -3.07
N ALA A 160 -18.74 -0.70 -2.72
CA ALA A 160 -19.76 -1.11 -3.68
C ALA A 160 -19.96 -0.01 -4.73
N GLY A 161 -19.66 -0.31 -6.00
CA GLY A 161 -19.71 0.65 -7.10
C GLY A 161 -18.34 1.11 -7.64
N THR A 162 -17.24 0.67 -7.04
CA THR A 162 -15.90 0.95 -7.58
C THR A 162 -15.70 0.15 -8.88
N SER A 163 -15.34 0.84 -9.98
CA SER A 163 -15.06 0.17 -11.26
C SER A 163 -13.82 -0.73 -11.16
N GLY A 164 -13.76 -1.84 -11.91
CA GLY A 164 -12.64 -2.80 -11.84
C GLY A 164 -11.26 -2.16 -12.10
N THR A 165 -11.19 -1.21 -13.03
CA THR A 165 -9.95 -0.45 -13.32
C THR A 165 -9.53 0.41 -12.13
N GLU A 166 -10.48 1.02 -11.44
CA GLU A 166 -10.23 1.87 -10.28
C GLU A 166 -9.90 1.04 -9.03
N ALA A 167 -10.58 -0.09 -8.83
CA ALA A 167 -10.26 -1.07 -7.80
C ALA A 167 -8.82 -1.56 -7.94
N LYS A 168 -8.39 -1.90 -9.17
CA LYS A 168 -6.99 -2.29 -9.44
C LYS A 168 -5.99 -1.18 -9.08
N LYS A 169 -6.29 0.08 -9.42
CA LYS A 169 -5.45 1.22 -9.07
C LYS A 169 -5.35 1.41 -7.56
N ARG A 170 -6.48 1.35 -6.84
CA ARG A 170 -6.54 1.49 -5.38
C ARG A 170 -5.80 0.36 -4.67
N LEU A 171 -6.00 -0.90 -5.08
CA LEU A 171 -5.26 -2.05 -4.56
C LEU A 171 -3.76 -1.94 -4.77
N PHE A 172 -3.34 -1.55 -5.99
CA PHE A 172 -1.92 -1.40 -6.28
C PHE A 172 -1.28 -0.27 -5.46
N GLY A 173 -2.00 0.85 -5.32
CA GLY A 173 -1.58 1.96 -4.44
C GLY A 173 -1.45 1.51 -2.98
N ALA A 174 -2.45 0.81 -2.44
CA ALA A 174 -2.44 0.29 -1.08
C ALA A 174 -1.31 -0.71 -0.86
N LEU A 175 -1.12 -1.65 -1.79
CA LEU A 175 -0.06 -2.66 -1.71
C LEU A 175 1.33 -2.01 -1.70
N ARG A 176 1.56 -1.02 -2.56
CA ARG A 176 2.83 -0.27 -2.60
C ARG A 176 3.06 0.52 -1.32
N ARG A 177 1.99 1.06 -0.73
CA ARG A 177 2.04 1.89 0.48
C ARG A 177 2.30 1.05 1.74
N TRP A 178 1.68 -0.11 1.84
CA TRP A 178 1.77 -1.01 2.99
C TRP A 178 2.80 -2.14 2.84
N HIS A 179 3.56 -2.15 1.75
CA HIS A 179 4.55 -3.19 1.50
C HIS A 179 5.59 -3.26 2.64
N PRO A 180 5.87 -4.44 3.24
CA PRO A 180 6.78 -4.57 4.38
C PRO A 180 8.19 -4.01 4.12
N ASP A 181 8.64 -4.05 2.87
CA ASP A 181 9.92 -3.47 2.43
C ASP A 181 10.00 -1.94 2.60
N LYS A 182 8.97 -1.19 2.16
CA LYS A 182 8.94 0.28 2.32
C LYS A 182 8.97 0.68 3.80
N TRP A 183 8.40 -0.18 4.64
CA TRP A 183 8.32 0.02 6.08
C TRP A 183 9.62 -0.23 6.83
N GLN A 184 10.65 -0.86 6.24
CA GLN A 184 11.93 -1.08 6.94
C GLN A 184 12.55 0.23 7.44
N SER A 185 12.62 1.25 6.58
CA SER A 185 13.12 2.59 6.95
C SER A 185 12.26 3.33 7.98
N VAL A 186 10.96 2.99 8.05
CA VAL A 186 10.03 3.56 9.02
C VAL A 186 10.20 2.88 10.37
N LEU A 187 10.36 1.54 10.38
CA LEU A 187 10.55 0.73 11.59
C LEU A 187 11.80 1.12 12.37
N GLU A 188 12.86 1.59 11.71
CA GLU A 188 14.07 2.13 12.36
C GLU A 188 13.78 3.36 13.25
N ARG A 189 12.64 4.04 13.02
CA ARG A 189 12.22 5.25 13.73
C ARG A 189 11.13 5.00 14.76
N VAL A 190 10.63 3.76 14.81
CA VAL A 190 9.61 3.32 15.75
C VAL A 190 10.29 2.90 17.06
N PRO A 191 9.81 3.35 18.23
CA PRO A 191 10.38 2.93 19.50
C PRO A 191 10.25 1.41 19.68
N ALA A 192 11.21 0.79 20.38
CA ALA A 192 11.29 -0.66 20.50
C ALA A 192 10.03 -1.30 21.12
N GLU A 193 9.30 -0.56 21.95
CA GLU A 193 8.03 -0.97 22.57
C GLU A 193 6.86 -1.10 21.57
N ASP A 194 6.96 -0.42 20.42
CA ASP A 194 5.96 -0.40 19.36
C ASP A 194 6.36 -1.24 18.14
N LEU A 195 7.66 -1.52 17.98
CA LEU A 195 8.22 -2.13 16.77
C LEU A 195 7.53 -3.45 16.39
N GLU A 196 7.37 -4.38 17.33
CA GLU A 196 6.71 -5.67 17.07
C GLU A 196 5.22 -5.51 16.75
N ALA A 197 4.55 -4.56 17.40
CA ALA A 197 3.13 -4.29 17.13
C ALA A 197 2.92 -3.67 15.75
N VAL A 198 3.77 -2.71 15.36
CA VAL A 198 3.76 -2.10 14.02
C VAL A 198 4.07 -3.16 12.96
N ARG A 199 5.11 -3.97 13.16
CA ARG A 199 5.51 -5.02 12.21
C ARG A 199 4.40 -6.04 11.99
N ARG A 200 3.77 -6.50 13.07
CA ARG A 200 2.63 -7.42 13.00
C ARG A 200 1.47 -6.79 12.23
N ARG A 201 1.12 -5.54 12.55
CA ARG A 201 -0.01 -4.85 11.92
C ARG A 201 0.22 -4.56 10.43
N VAL A 202 1.44 -4.16 10.04
CA VAL A 202 1.81 -3.99 8.61
C VAL A 202 1.64 -5.30 7.83
N LYS A 203 2.00 -6.44 8.44
CA LYS A 203 1.79 -7.76 7.83
C LYS A 203 0.31 -8.07 7.66
N GLU A 204 -0.49 -7.89 8.71
CA GLU A 204 -1.95 -8.10 8.67
C GLU A 204 -2.61 -7.25 7.59
N VAL A 205 -2.28 -5.95 7.52
CA VAL A 205 -2.79 -5.02 6.51
C VAL A 205 -2.41 -5.47 5.10
N THR A 206 -1.18 -5.92 4.90
CA THR A 206 -0.72 -6.44 3.59
C THR A 206 -1.49 -7.70 3.19
N GLU A 207 -1.70 -8.63 4.13
CA GLU A 207 -2.48 -9.85 3.89
C GLU A 207 -3.94 -9.52 3.53
N GLN A 208 -4.56 -8.56 4.21
CA GLN A 208 -5.90 -8.08 3.90
C GLN A 208 -6.00 -7.46 2.49
N ILE A 209 -5.00 -6.67 2.07
CA ILE A 209 -4.95 -6.13 0.69
C ILE A 209 -4.83 -7.25 -0.35
N LEU A 210 -4.02 -8.27 -0.07
CA LEU A 210 -3.87 -9.43 -0.97
C LEU A 210 -5.15 -10.26 -1.05
N GLU A 211 -5.89 -10.39 0.05
CA GLU A 211 -7.19 -11.04 0.08
C GLU A 211 -8.25 -10.24 -0.68
N GLU A 212 -8.29 -8.92 -0.52
CA GLU A 212 -9.12 -8.04 -1.35
C GLU A 212 -8.80 -8.19 -2.83
N LYS A 213 -7.53 -8.21 -3.20
CA LYS A 213 -7.10 -8.42 -4.58
C LYS A 213 -7.63 -9.75 -5.14
N ARG A 214 -7.50 -10.86 -4.38
CA ARG A 214 -8.05 -12.16 -4.77
C ARG A 214 -9.57 -12.12 -4.94
N ARG A 215 -10.28 -11.46 -4.03
CA ARG A 215 -11.75 -11.30 -4.07
C ARG A 215 -12.22 -10.49 -5.28
N GLN A 216 -11.42 -9.54 -5.75
CA GLN A 216 -11.70 -8.76 -6.96
C GLN A 216 -11.35 -9.49 -8.28
N GLY A 217 -10.75 -10.69 -8.20
CA GLY A 217 -10.33 -11.45 -9.38
C GLY A 217 -9.15 -10.82 -10.14
N LEU A 218 -8.28 -10.09 -9.42
CA LEU A 218 -7.15 -9.33 -9.98
C LEU A 218 -5.77 -9.90 -9.62
#